data_AF-A0A550CMX9-F1
#
_entry.id   AF-A0A550CMX9-F1
#
_cell.length_a   1.000
_cell.length_b   1.000
_cell.length_c   1.000
_cell.angle_alpha   90.00
_cell.angle_beta   90.00
_cell.angle_gamma   90.00
#
_symmetry.space_group_name_H-M   'P 1'
#
loop_
_entity.id
_entity.type
_entity.pdbx_description
1 polymer ?
#
loop_
_entity_poly.entity_id
_entity_poly.type
_entity_poly.pdbx_seq_one_letter_code
_entity_poly.pdbx_strand_id
1 'polypeptide(L)'
;MLGIARRTPESNNQVFYVDTSGALCSRSSGHALDIEGSRIVLRHRRPVSLPYPNQYSHPLPRFVYSPESGQIAVHFSCDPAYLPQPAPHSAWQDKVYLLTSVPKRRPRNFLDDASQFLATNVASPIATIFGGPRINTATPEAVAHVDIDLKENEVLEEERAEEDEVDDSTDKDRDLRMLRLGRDAREAGGAARNRRRWEIVQLRNADRRTGPI
;
A
#
# COMPACT_ATOMS: atom_id res chain seq x y z
N MET A 1 4.93 -25.72 10.46
CA MET A 1 5.57 -24.43 10.15
C MET A 1 6.65 -24.69 9.11
N LEU A 2 6.38 -24.41 7.83
CA LEU A 2 7.36 -24.48 6.74
C LEU A 2 7.43 -23.08 6.14
N GLY A 3 8.36 -22.25 6.63
CA GLY A 3 8.82 -21.12 5.82
C GLY A 3 9.62 -21.72 4.68
N ILE A 4 9.28 -21.40 3.43
CA ILE A 4 10.07 -21.84 2.29
C ILE A 4 11.49 -21.34 2.52
N ALA A 5 12.48 -22.24 2.46
CA ALA A 5 13.86 -21.89 2.69
C ALA A 5 14.26 -20.83 1.66
N ARG A 6 14.69 -19.64 2.12
CA ARG A 6 14.91 -18.47 1.23
C ARG A 6 16.17 -18.60 0.36
N ARG A 7 16.80 -19.78 0.41
CA ARG A 7 17.92 -20.21 -0.43
C ARG A 7 17.51 -21.11 -1.57
N THR A 8 16.24 -21.51 -1.65
CA THR A 8 15.79 -22.28 -2.81
C THR A 8 15.55 -21.35 -4.00
N PRO A 9 15.83 -21.79 -5.23
CA PRO A 9 15.64 -20.97 -6.43
C PRO A 9 14.23 -20.38 -6.56
N GLU A 10 13.22 -21.10 -6.07
CA GLU A 10 11.81 -20.73 -6.12
C GLU A 10 11.48 -19.53 -5.21
N SER A 11 12.35 -19.23 -4.24
CA SER A 11 12.22 -18.09 -3.31
C SER A 11 13.03 -16.86 -3.74
N ASN A 12 13.71 -16.91 -4.90
CA ASN A 12 14.54 -15.80 -5.38
C ASN A 12 13.75 -14.51 -5.63
N ASN A 13 12.43 -14.59 -5.84
CA ASN A 13 11.54 -13.44 -5.99
C ASN A 13 11.39 -12.62 -4.69
N GLN A 14 11.79 -13.17 -3.54
CA GLN A 14 11.78 -12.50 -2.23
C GLN A 14 13.16 -11.98 -1.80
N VAL A 15 14.18 -12.08 -2.65
CA VAL A 15 15.54 -11.66 -2.34
C VAL A 15 15.89 -10.40 -3.14
N PHE A 16 16.40 -9.40 -2.43
CA PHE A 16 16.83 -8.12 -3.00
C PHE A 16 18.28 -7.82 -2.65
N TYR A 17 18.93 -7.00 -3.47
CA TYR A 17 20.31 -6.56 -3.24
C TYR A 17 20.48 -5.10 -3.68
N VAL A 18 21.47 -4.41 -3.13
CA VAL A 18 21.86 -3.08 -3.58
C VAL A 18 22.99 -3.24 -4.59
N ASP A 19 22.81 -2.70 -5.80
CA ASP A 19 23.84 -2.76 -6.85
C ASP A 19 24.92 -1.68 -6.68
N THR A 20 25.90 -1.67 -7.59
CA THR A 20 27.01 -0.69 -7.57
C THR A 20 26.57 0.76 -7.81
N SER A 21 25.37 0.97 -8.37
CA SER A 21 24.79 2.31 -8.53
C SER A 21 24.02 2.77 -7.28
N GLY A 22 23.83 1.89 -6.31
CA GLY A 22 23.03 2.15 -5.11
C GLY A 22 21.54 1.88 -5.29
N ALA A 23 21.13 1.30 -6.43
CA ALA A 23 19.74 0.93 -6.68
C ALA A 23 19.41 -0.39 -5.96
N LEU A 24 18.18 -0.48 -5.43
CA LEU A 24 17.65 -1.72 -4.86
C LEU A 24 17.12 -2.60 -6.00
N CYS A 25 17.64 -3.80 -6.14
CA CYS A 25 17.36 -4.69 -7.27
C CYS A 25 16.79 -6.03 -6.80
N SER A 26 15.87 -6.59 -7.59
CA SER A 26 15.40 -7.97 -7.37
C SER A 26 16.44 -8.97 -7.84
N ARG A 27 16.74 -9.97 -7.01
CA ARG A 27 17.64 -11.08 -7.37
C ARG A 27 17.08 -11.92 -8.52
N SER A 28 15.76 -12.14 -8.54
CA SER A 28 15.11 -13.01 -9.53
C SER A 28 15.17 -12.46 -10.96
N SER A 29 14.96 -11.16 -11.15
CA SER A 29 14.94 -10.52 -12.47
C SER A 29 16.24 -9.78 -12.81
N GLY A 30 17.05 -9.45 -11.81
CA GLY A 30 18.21 -8.57 -11.97
C GLY A 30 17.83 -7.11 -12.28
N HIS A 31 16.55 -6.74 -12.15
CA HIS A 31 16.05 -5.39 -12.43
C HIS A 31 15.93 -4.57 -11.15
N ALA A 32 16.14 -3.27 -11.29
CA ALA A 32 15.98 -2.32 -10.20
C ALA A 32 14.50 -2.12 -9.85
N LEU A 33 14.23 -1.88 -8.57
CA LEU A 33 12.95 -1.40 -8.11
C LEU A 33 12.84 0.09 -8.40
N ASP A 34 11.63 0.48 -8.76
CA ASP A 34 11.26 1.84 -9.10
C ASP A 34 9.82 2.10 -8.66
N ILE A 35 9.41 3.37 -8.65
CA ILE A 35 8.07 3.77 -8.25
C ILE A 35 7.35 4.46 -9.41
N GLU A 36 6.20 3.91 -9.78
CA GLU A 36 5.29 4.52 -10.74
C GLU A 36 3.99 4.91 -10.01
N GLY A 37 3.80 6.21 -9.79
CA GLY A 37 2.71 6.72 -8.96
C GLY A 37 2.88 6.27 -7.51
N SER A 38 2.05 5.32 -7.06
CA SER A 38 2.13 4.69 -5.74
C SER A 38 2.63 3.24 -5.79
N ARG A 39 2.86 2.68 -6.97
CA ARG A 39 3.16 1.26 -7.18
C ARG A 39 4.66 1.02 -7.26
N ILE A 40 5.10 -0.10 -6.71
CA ILE A 40 6.46 -0.59 -6.91
C ILE A 40 6.51 -1.39 -8.22
N VAL A 41 7.46 -1.06 -9.07
CA VAL A 41 7.65 -1.73 -10.36
C VAL A 41 9.10 -2.18 -10.53
N LEU A 42 9.32 -3.17 -11.39
CA LEU A 42 10.66 -3.55 -11.84
C LEU A 42 11.00 -2.76 -13.10
N ARG A 43 12.08 -1.98 -13.03
CA ARG A 43 12.53 -1.12 -14.12
C ARG A 43 13.65 -1.79 -14.91
N HIS A 44 13.39 -1.98 -16.20
CA HIS A 44 14.43 -2.35 -17.17
C HIS A 44 15.35 -1.16 -17.43
N ARG A 45 16.66 -1.42 -17.50
CA ARG A 45 17.64 -0.42 -17.93
C ARG A 45 17.43 -0.11 -19.42
N ARG A 46 17.27 1.16 -19.75
CA ARG A 46 17.05 1.66 -21.12
C ARG A 46 17.97 2.86 -21.38
N PRO A 47 18.29 3.17 -22.65
CA PRO A 47 18.95 4.43 -23.00
C PRO A 47 18.14 5.64 -22.51
N VAL A 48 18.84 6.73 -22.22
CA VAL A 48 18.22 8.00 -21.83
C VAL A 48 17.47 8.57 -23.03
N SER A 49 16.19 8.87 -22.83
CA SER A 49 15.35 9.59 -23.78
C SER A 49 15.16 11.05 -23.36
N LEU A 50 15.10 11.95 -24.35
CA LEU A 50 14.84 13.37 -24.14
C LEU A 50 13.35 13.68 -24.37
N PRO A 51 12.74 14.61 -23.62
CA PRO A 51 13.33 15.39 -22.53
C PRO A 51 13.63 14.53 -21.30
N TYR A 52 14.72 14.83 -20.58
CA TYR A 52 15.12 14.12 -19.37
C TYR A 52 15.04 15.07 -18.15
N PRO A 53 14.47 14.64 -17.01
CA PRO A 53 13.84 13.34 -16.73
C PRO A 53 12.41 13.23 -17.29
N ASN A 54 11.94 11.99 -17.53
CA ASN A 54 10.56 11.66 -17.92
C ASN A 54 10.11 10.30 -17.33
N GLN A 55 8.86 9.91 -17.52
CA GLN A 55 8.29 8.63 -17.02
C GLN A 55 9.08 7.38 -17.45
N TYR A 56 9.76 7.41 -18.59
CA TYR A 56 10.57 6.31 -19.11
C TYR A 56 12.07 6.45 -18.81
N SER A 57 12.58 7.65 -18.66
CA SER A 57 14.01 7.90 -18.44
C SER A 57 14.16 8.90 -17.31
N HIS A 58 14.44 8.37 -16.12
CA HIS A 58 14.69 9.14 -14.92
C HIS A 58 15.69 8.40 -14.02
N PRO A 59 16.33 9.11 -13.08
CA PRO A 59 17.15 8.46 -12.07
C PRO A 59 16.29 7.58 -11.16
N LEU A 60 16.79 6.40 -10.82
CA LEU A 60 16.10 5.48 -9.92
C LEU A 60 15.98 6.05 -8.50
N PRO A 61 14.88 5.75 -7.79
CA PRO A 61 14.72 6.15 -6.40
C PRO A 61 15.69 5.39 -5.49
N ARG A 62 16.09 6.05 -4.41
CA ARG A 62 16.94 5.45 -3.38
C ARG A 62 16.08 5.00 -2.20
N PHE A 63 16.17 3.72 -1.85
CA PHE A 63 15.51 3.14 -0.69
C PHE A 63 16.45 3.18 0.51
N VAL A 64 16.00 3.77 1.62
CA VAL A 64 16.80 3.93 2.84
C VAL A 64 16.04 3.36 4.03
N TYR A 65 16.63 2.38 4.68
CA TYR A 65 16.09 1.81 5.92
C TYR A 65 16.61 2.57 7.14
N SER A 66 15.72 2.97 8.04
CA SER A 66 16.06 3.51 9.35
C SER A 66 15.88 2.43 10.43
N PRO A 67 16.97 1.99 11.10
CA PRO A 67 16.87 1.02 12.19
C PRO A 67 16.07 1.51 13.40
N GLU A 68 16.02 2.82 13.61
CA GLU A 68 15.33 3.42 14.76
C GLU A 68 13.81 3.38 14.60
N SER A 69 13.31 3.80 13.43
CA SER A 69 11.87 3.79 13.15
C SER A 69 11.37 2.45 12.61
N GLY A 70 12.28 1.65 12.05
CA GLY A 70 11.99 0.46 11.26
C GLY A 70 11.41 0.80 9.89
N GLN A 71 11.45 2.05 9.44
CA GLN A 71 10.81 2.45 8.18
C GLN A 71 11.78 2.40 7.00
N ILE A 72 11.24 2.18 5.80
CA ILE A 72 11.97 2.34 4.54
C ILE A 72 11.46 3.62 3.87
N ALA A 73 12.32 4.64 3.80
CA ALA A 73 12.07 5.88 3.08
C ALA A 73 12.51 5.76 1.61
N VAL A 74 11.75 6.40 0.73
CA VAL A 74 12.03 6.45 -0.71
C VAL A 74 12.46 7.89 -1.05
N HIS A 75 13.67 8.05 -1.58
CA HIS A 75 14.20 9.35 -1.97
C HIS A 75 14.26 9.48 -3.48
N PHE A 76 13.64 10.53 -3.99
CA PHE A 76 13.71 10.90 -5.40
C PHE A 76 14.73 12.02 -5.61
N SER A 77 15.43 11.99 -6.74
CA SER A 77 16.36 13.06 -7.16
C SER A 77 15.70 14.10 -8.07
N CYS A 78 14.51 13.81 -8.58
CA CYS A 78 13.68 14.69 -9.39
C CYS A 78 12.20 14.49 -9.02
N ASP A 79 11.32 15.36 -9.52
CA ASP A 79 9.88 15.24 -9.25
C ASP A 79 9.33 13.93 -9.85
N PRO A 80 8.82 13.00 -9.02
CA PRO A 80 8.27 11.72 -9.50
C PRO A 80 7.00 11.87 -10.34
N ALA A 81 6.39 13.07 -10.39
CA ALA A 81 5.24 13.33 -11.26
C ALA A 81 5.65 13.56 -12.73
N TYR A 82 6.93 13.83 -13.01
CA TYR A 82 7.48 14.09 -14.36
C TYR A 82 6.64 15.09 -15.17
N LEU A 83 6.11 16.12 -14.51
CA LEU A 83 5.25 17.12 -15.15
C LEU A 83 6.07 18.00 -16.11
N PRO A 84 5.50 18.39 -17.27
CA PRO A 84 6.13 19.35 -18.15
C PRO A 84 6.28 20.71 -17.46
N GLN A 85 7.39 21.40 -17.73
CA GLN A 85 7.62 22.77 -17.24
C GLN A 85 6.51 23.71 -17.76
N PRO A 86 6.07 24.72 -16.97
CA PRO A 86 6.72 25.35 -15.82
C PRO A 86 6.03 25.07 -14.47
N ALA A 87 5.65 23.82 -14.19
CA ALA A 87 5.04 23.46 -12.90
C ALA A 87 5.91 23.90 -11.71
N PRO A 88 5.36 24.21 -10.51
CA PRO A 88 6.19 24.50 -9.34
C PRO A 88 6.96 23.24 -8.88
N HIS A 89 8.28 23.22 -9.08
CA HIS A 89 9.15 22.03 -8.97
C HIS A 89 9.59 21.64 -7.54
N SER A 90 9.10 22.29 -6.48
CA SER A 90 9.63 22.05 -5.11
C SER A 90 8.67 21.36 -4.15
N ALA A 91 7.36 21.37 -4.41
CA ALA A 91 6.36 20.82 -3.47
C ALA A 91 6.49 19.31 -3.21
N TRP A 92 7.21 18.58 -4.09
CA TRP A 92 7.51 17.16 -3.86
C TRP A 92 8.65 16.93 -2.87
N GLN A 93 9.52 17.92 -2.64
CA GLN A 93 10.67 17.84 -1.73
C GLN A 93 10.25 17.97 -0.26
N ASP A 94 9.16 18.69 0.01
CA ASP A 94 8.59 18.84 1.35
C ASP A 94 7.80 17.62 1.82
N LYS A 95 7.82 16.52 1.05
CA LYS A 95 7.04 15.32 1.32
C LYS A 95 7.94 14.16 1.66
N VAL A 96 7.48 13.34 2.58
CA VAL A 96 8.14 12.10 3.00
C VAL A 96 7.50 10.95 2.27
N TYR A 97 8.29 10.16 1.56
CA TYR A 97 7.81 8.98 0.84
C TYR A 97 8.22 7.73 1.61
N LEU A 98 7.24 6.91 2.00
CA LEU A 98 7.47 5.71 2.81
C LEU A 98 6.96 4.46 2.09
N LEU A 99 7.68 3.36 2.26
CA LEU A 99 7.21 2.04 1.84
C LEU A 99 6.27 1.46 2.89
N THR A 100 5.11 0.97 2.45
CA THR A 100 4.13 0.32 3.33
C THR A 100 3.57 -0.97 2.72
N SER A 101 3.15 -1.89 3.57
CA SER A 101 2.31 -3.01 3.17
C SER A 101 0.84 -2.59 3.00
N VAL A 102 0.21 -3.11 1.95
CA VAL A 102 -1.22 -2.95 1.70
C VAL A 102 -1.98 -3.98 2.53
N PRO A 103 -2.90 -3.57 3.43
CA PRO A 103 -3.71 -4.50 4.21
C PRO A 103 -4.63 -5.31 3.29
N LYS A 104 -4.80 -6.61 3.57
CA LYS A 104 -5.72 -7.48 2.83
C LYS A 104 -6.85 -7.90 3.74
N ARG A 105 -8.08 -7.56 3.35
CA ARG A 105 -9.26 -8.08 4.02
C ARG A 105 -9.45 -9.55 3.67
N ARG A 106 -9.89 -10.32 4.65
CA ARG A 106 -10.35 -11.69 4.42
C ARG A 106 -11.56 -11.62 3.46
N PRO A 107 -11.61 -12.45 2.39
CA PRO A 107 -12.81 -12.52 1.56
C PRO A 107 -14.00 -12.93 2.43
N ARG A 108 -15.09 -12.17 2.33
CA ARG A 108 -16.32 -12.41 3.10
C ARG A 108 -16.89 -13.77 2.68
N ASN A 109 -17.14 -14.63 3.64
CA ASN A 109 -17.78 -15.93 3.39
C ASN A 109 -19.30 -15.77 3.51
N PHE A 110 -20.08 -16.61 2.80
CA PHE A 110 -21.55 -16.61 2.80
C PHE A 110 -22.21 -16.64 4.21
N LEU A 111 -21.49 -17.10 5.24
CA LEU A 111 -21.95 -17.11 6.62
C LEU A 111 -21.92 -15.72 7.30
N ASP A 112 -20.98 -14.85 6.92
CA ASP A 112 -20.91 -13.47 7.45
C ASP A 112 -21.99 -12.56 6.86
N ASP A 113 -22.46 -12.85 5.63
CA ASP A 113 -23.57 -12.12 5.01
C ASP A 113 -24.91 -12.44 5.70
N ALA A 114 -25.10 -13.69 6.12
CA ALA A 114 -26.30 -14.11 6.82
C ALA A 114 -26.38 -13.53 8.24
N SER A 115 -25.26 -13.37 8.94
CA SER A 115 -25.25 -12.78 10.29
C SER A 115 -25.56 -11.28 10.24
N GLN A 116 -25.08 -10.57 9.22
CA GLN A 116 -25.43 -9.17 9.00
C GLN A 116 -26.90 -9.01 8.58
N PHE A 117 -27.41 -9.85 7.66
CA PHE A 117 -28.83 -9.84 7.28
C PHE A 117 -29.78 -10.18 8.43
N LEU A 118 -29.41 -11.14 9.28
CA LEU A 118 -30.21 -11.47 10.47
C LEU A 118 -30.17 -10.31 11.47
N ALA A 119 -29.00 -9.76 11.78
CA ALA A 119 -28.84 -8.66 12.73
C ALA A 119 -29.61 -7.39 12.31
N THR A 120 -29.60 -7.04 11.01
CA THR A 120 -30.35 -5.87 10.50
C THR A 120 -31.86 -6.09 10.53
N ASN A 121 -32.34 -7.33 10.44
CA ASN A 121 -33.77 -7.65 10.44
C ASN A 121 -34.36 -7.94 11.84
N VAL A 122 -33.56 -8.04 12.91
CA VAL A 122 -34.12 -8.15 14.29
C VAL A 122 -34.41 -6.78 14.92
N ALA A 123 -33.90 -5.68 14.35
CA ALA A 123 -34.10 -4.33 14.90
C ALA A 123 -35.38 -3.62 14.42
N SER A 124 -36.28 -4.29 13.68
CA SER A 124 -37.62 -3.72 13.39
C SER A 124 -38.68 -4.79 13.13
N PRO A 125 -39.32 -5.33 14.19
CA PRO A 125 -40.65 -5.89 14.05
C PRO A 125 -41.69 -4.84 14.48
N ILE A 126 -42.77 -4.75 13.68
CA ILE A 126 -44.05 -4.03 13.92
C ILE A 126 -44.11 -2.60 13.35
N ALA A 127 -44.19 -2.46 12.02
CA ALA A 127 -44.85 -1.28 11.42
C ALA A 127 -45.61 -1.55 10.10
N THR A 128 -45.71 -2.80 9.63
CA THR A 128 -46.24 -3.10 8.28
C THR A 128 -47.72 -3.50 8.23
N ILE A 129 -48.51 -3.25 9.29
CA ILE A 129 -49.95 -3.62 9.32
C ILE A 129 -50.90 -2.44 9.03
N PHE A 130 -50.47 -1.18 9.11
CA PHE A 130 -51.36 -0.04 8.83
C PHE A 130 -50.87 0.78 7.63
N GLY A 131 -51.65 0.74 6.55
CA GLY A 131 -51.39 1.44 5.31
C GLY A 131 -51.41 2.97 5.46
N GLY A 132 -50.49 3.63 4.75
CA GLY A 132 -50.42 5.07 4.59
C GLY A 132 -49.42 5.46 3.49
N PRO A 133 -49.68 6.53 2.72
CA PRO A 133 -49.04 6.77 1.43
C PRO A 133 -47.60 7.31 1.54
N ARG A 134 -46.79 6.96 0.53
CA ARG A 134 -45.40 7.41 0.35
C ARG A 134 -45.34 8.93 0.26
N ILE A 135 -44.69 9.57 1.24
CA ILE A 135 -44.26 10.97 1.15
C ILE A 135 -42.78 10.96 0.78
N ASN A 136 -42.48 11.49 -0.41
CA ASN A 136 -41.13 11.80 -0.85
C ASN A 136 -40.60 12.99 -0.05
N THR A 137 -39.90 12.72 1.04
CA THR A 137 -39.04 13.68 1.73
C THR A 137 -37.61 13.18 1.59
N ALA A 138 -36.77 13.96 0.91
CA ALA A 138 -35.34 13.72 0.83
C ALA A 138 -34.77 13.73 2.25
N THR A 139 -34.52 12.55 2.81
CA THR A 139 -33.87 12.40 4.12
C THR A 139 -32.35 12.56 3.95
N PRO A 140 -31.62 12.96 5.00
CA PRO A 140 -30.16 13.02 4.99
C PRO A 140 -29.51 11.67 4.61
N GLU A 141 -30.23 10.56 4.76
CA GLU A 141 -29.78 9.23 4.33
C GLU A 141 -29.62 9.11 2.80
N ALA A 142 -30.37 9.89 2.00
CA ALA A 142 -30.24 9.87 0.55
C ALA A 142 -28.93 10.55 0.05
N VAL A 143 -28.32 11.40 0.87
CA VAL A 143 -27.03 12.05 0.57
C VAL A 143 -25.85 11.17 1.00
N ALA A 144 -26.06 10.21 1.92
CA ALA A 144 -25.06 9.23 2.31
C ALA A 144 -24.85 8.10 1.27
N HIS A 145 -25.76 7.99 0.29
CA HIS A 145 -25.67 7.04 -0.83
C HIS A 145 -25.14 7.65 -2.13
N VAL A 146 -24.55 8.85 -2.07
CA VAL A 146 -23.70 9.29 -3.18
C VAL A 146 -22.46 8.41 -3.15
N ASP A 147 -22.39 7.46 -4.07
CA ASP A 147 -21.18 6.70 -4.41
C ASP A 147 -20.13 7.72 -4.88
N ILE A 148 -19.40 8.29 -3.93
CA ILE A 148 -18.21 9.07 -4.23
C ILE A 148 -17.14 8.03 -4.54
N ASP A 149 -17.05 7.64 -5.81
CA ASP A 149 -15.95 6.83 -6.35
C ASP A 149 -14.67 7.69 -6.32
N LEU A 150 -14.15 7.91 -5.11
CA LEU A 150 -12.81 8.41 -4.90
C LEU A 150 -11.88 7.32 -5.42
N LYS A 151 -11.32 7.56 -6.61
CA LYS A 151 -10.22 6.74 -7.13
C LYS A 151 -9.23 6.53 -5.99
N GLU A 152 -8.90 5.27 -5.72
CA GLU A 152 -8.10 4.78 -4.57
C GLU A 152 -6.74 5.50 -4.36
N ASN A 153 -6.35 6.35 -5.30
CA ASN A 153 -5.14 7.17 -5.29
C ASN A 153 -5.32 8.58 -4.68
N GLU A 154 -6.54 9.04 -4.36
CA GLU A 154 -6.80 10.39 -3.84
C GLU A 154 -7.37 10.43 -2.41
N VAL A 155 -7.66 9.27 -1.81
CA VAL A 155 -7.94 9.19 -0.37
C VAL A 155 -6.62 9.35 0.38
N LEU A 156 -6.45 10.49 1.05
CA LEU A 156 -5.41 10.66 2.06
C LEU A 156 -5.60 9.53 3.08
N GLU A 157 -4.56 8.74 3.37
CA GLU A 157 -4.65 7.70 4.42
C GLU A 157 -5.12 8.27 5.78
N GLU A 158 -5.10 9.58 5.96
CA GLU A 158 -5.63 10.30 7.12
C GLU A 158 -7.17 10.25 7.24
N GLU A 159 -7.89 9.97 6.15
CA GLU A 159 -9.36 9.88 6.12
C GLU A 159 -9.88 8.43 5.95
N ARG A 160 -8.99 7.44 5.84
CA ARG A 160 -9.42 6.04 5.82
C ARG A 160 -9.97 5.68 7.20
N ALA A 161 -11.28 5.44 7.28
CA ALA A 161 -11.95 4.99 8.49
C ALA A 161 -11.25 3.73 9.04
N GLU A 162 -11.18 3.63 10.37
CA GLU A 162 -10.53 2.54 11.13
C GLU A 162 -10.94 1.13 10.64
N GLU A 163 -12.15 0.99 10.11
CA GLU A 163 -12.67 -0.26 9.53
C GLU A 163 -11.91 -0.70 8.26
N ASP A 164 -11.43 0.20 7.43
CA ASP A 164 -10.68 -0.10 6.19
C ASP A 164 -9.17 -0.30 6.41
N GLU A 165 -8.72 -0.21 7.66
CA GLU A 165 -7.35 -0.53 8.09
C GLU A 165 -7.18 -1.99 8.53
N VAL A 166 -8.27 -2.76 8.57
CA VAL A 166 -8.29 -4.12 9.13
C VAL A 166 -7.66 -5.13 8.15
N ASP A 167 -6.51 -5.69 8.55
CA ASP A 167 -5.77 -6.73 7.83
C ASP A 167 -6.08 -8.12 8.41
N ASP A 168 -7.27 -8.64 8.13
CA ASP A 168 -7.76 -9.94 8.63
C ASP A 168 -7.37 -11.14 7.76
N SER A 169 -6.65 -10.93 6.65
CA SER A 169 -6.24 -12.04 5.77
C SER A 169 -5.11 -12.86 6.39
N THR A 170 -5.28 -14.18 6.38
CA THR A 170 -4.25 -15.16 6.76
C THR A 170 -3.13 -15.30 5.73
N ASP A 171 -3.28 -14.69 4.55
CA ASP A 171 -2.24 -14.71 3.54
C ASP A 171 -0.97 -14.07 4.09
N LYS A 172 0.19 -14.55 3.68
CA LYS A 172 1.48 -13.95 4.07
C LYS A 172 2.01 -12.99 3.03
N ASP A 173 1.48 -13.06 1.82
CA ASP A 173 1.89 -12.23 0.71
C ASP A 173 1.14 -10.90 0.79
N ARG A 174 1.89 -9.84 1.05
CA ARG A 174 1.40 -8.47 1.10
C ARG A 174 1.92 -7.71 -0.10
N ASP A 175 1.01 -7.05 -0.78
CA ASP A 175 1.37 -6.09 -1.83
C ASP A 175 1.97 -4.86 -1.17
N LEU A 176 2.89 -4.22 -1.86
CA LEU A 176 3.61 -3.08 -1.35
C LEU A 176 3.26 -1.83 -2.15
N ARG A 177 3.16 -0.70 -1.45
CA ARG A 177 2.95 0.60 -2.07
C ARG A 177 3.80 1.68 -1.42
N MET A 178 4.03 2.75 -2.17
CA MET A 178 4.62 3.97 -1.64
C MET A 178 3.52 4.91 -1.16
N LEU A 179 3.66 5.38 0.08
CA LEU A 179 2.87 6.45 0.65
C LEU A 179 3.59 7.79 0.50
N ARG A 180 2.82 8.84 0.29
CA ARG A 180 3.28 10.22 0.23
C ARG A 180 2.70 10.99 1.40
N LEU A 181 3.54 11.33 2.37
CA LEU A 181 3.14 12.05 3.58
C LEU A 181 3.60 13.51 3.49
N GLY A 182 2.76 14.44 3.96
CA GLY A 182 3.18 15.83 4.17
C GLY A 182 4.10 15.96 5.39
N ARG A 183 4.82 17.09 5.48
CA ARG A 183 5.66 17.40 6.65
C ARG A 183 4.86 17.46 7.96
N ASP A 184 3.60 17.86 7.88
CA ASP A 184 2.68 17.98 9.01
C ASP A 184 1.79 16.75 9.20
N ALA A 185 2.14 15.61 8.59
CA ALA A 185 1.36 14.39 8.72
C ALA A 185 1.21 14.02 10.21
N ARG A 186 -0.04 13.92 10.66
CA ARG A 186 -0.36 13.48 12.03
C ARG A 186 0.24 12.11 12.30
N GLU A 187 0.52 11.85 13.57
CA GLU A 187 1.03 10.55 14.01
C GLU A 187 0.06 9.45 13.56
N ALA A 188 0.60 8.49 12.82
CA ALA A 188 -0.18 7.36 12.33
C ALA A 188 -0.69 6.52 13.49
N GLY A 189 -1.94 6.05 13.40
CA GLY A 189 -2.49 5.06 14.33
C GLY A 189 -1.59 3.83 14.46
N GLY A 190 -1.70 3.10 15.57
CA GLY A 190 -0.83 1.96 15.87
C GLY A 190 -0.77 0.91 14.75
N ALA A 191 -1.91 0.63 14.12
CA ALA A 191 -2.01 -0.29 12.98
C ALA A 191 -1.25 0.24 11.75
N ALA A 192 -1.50 1.49 11.35
CA ALA A 192 -0.77 2.14 10.26
C ALA A 192 0.74 2.22 10.52
N ARG A 193 1.17 2.47 11.76
CA ARG A 193 2.60 2.46 12.15
C ARG A 193 3.23 1.07 11.95
N ASN A 194 2.53 0.01 12.33
CA ASN A 194 3.04 -1.36 12.18
C ASN A 194 3.17 -1.76 10.70
N ARG A 195 2.27 -1.32 9.81
CA ARG A 195 2.35 -1.54 8.35
C ARG A 195 3.48 -0.79 7.65
N ARG A 196 4.06 0.21 8.33
CA ARG A 196 5.21 0.98 7.85
C ARG A 196 6.53 0.48 8.45
N ARG A 197 6.48 -0.50 9.35
CA ARG A 197 7.65 -1.09 10.00
C ARG A 197 8.14 -2.32 9.26
N TRP A 198 9.44 -2.39 9.12
CA TRP A 198 10.20 -3.38 8.40
C TRP A 198 11.30 -3.91 9.31
N GLU A 199 11.66 -5.17 9.11
CA GLU A 199 12.78 -5.80 9.80
C GLU A 199 13.76 -6.33 8.76
N ILE A 200 15.04 -5.95 8.90
CA ILE A 200 16.10 -6.53 8.07
C ILE A 200 16.53 -7.86 8.69
N VAL A 201 16.07 -8.95 8.10
CA VAL A 201 16.49 -10.29 8.50
C VAL A 201 17.63 -10.76 7.61
N GLN A 202 18.81 -10.98 8.21
CA GLN A 202 19.92 -11.61 7.49
C GLN A 202 19.54 -13.05 7.10
N LEU A 203 19.71 -13.40 5.82
CA LEU A 203 19.38 -14.74 5.30
C LEU A 203 20.07 -15.87 6.09
N ARG A 204 21.28 -15.64 6.60
CA ARG A 204 21.99 -16.61 7.45
C ARG A 204 21.24 -16.95 8.73
N ASN A 205 20.53 -15.99 9.31
CA ASN A 205 19.79 -16.15 10.56
C ASN A 205 18.36 -16.63 10.31
N ALA A 206 17.73 -16.19 9.21
CA ALA A 206 16.38 -16.60 8.82
C ALA A 206 16.26 -18.12 8.65
N ASP A 207 17.22 -18.74 7.96
CA ASP A 207 17.17 -20.16 7.61
C ASP A 207 17.67 -21.10 8.73
N ARG A 208 18.10 -20.56 9.88
CA ARG A 208 18.58 -21.40 11.01
C ARG A 208 17.45 -22.23 11.64
N ARG A 209 16.18 -21.87 11.38
CA ARG A 209 14.98 -22.56 11.88
C ARG A 209 14.39 -23.59 10.91
N THR A 210 14.87 -23.65 9.67
CA THR A 210 14.47 -24.69 8.71
C THR A 210 15.53 -25.79 8.75
N GLY A 211 15.35 -26.74 9.66
CA GLY A 211 16.19 -27.96 9.71
C GLY A 211 16.02 -28.82 8.45
N PRO A 212 16.98 -29.71 8.16
CA PRO A 212 16.89 -30.63 7.03
C PRO A 212 15.73 -31.61 7.26
N ILE A 213 14.95 -31.87 6.20
CA ILE A 213 14.03 -33.01 6.12
C ILE A 213 14.89 -34.26 5.88
#